data_AF-A0A0H5LX61-F1
#
_entry.id   AF-A0A0H5LX61-F1
#
_cell.length_a   1.000
_cell.length_b   1.000
_cell.length_c   1.000
_cell.angle_alpha   90.00
_cell.angle_beta   90.00
_cell.angle_gamma   90.00
#
_symmetry.space_group_name_H-M   'P 1'
#
loop_
_entity.id
_entity.type
_entity.pdbx_description
1 polymer ?
#
loop_
_entity_poly.entity_id
_entity_poly.type
_entity_poly.pdbx_seq_one_letter_code
_entity_poly.pdbx_strand_id
1 'polypeptide(L)'
;MELNTPSHYQGIAIREFPLSAISARKIVNDLAVNSTGRIRLSTHAKQRMSERRVTLRQIMSVFTSKHSRFTEAPHLTAAGDWKFNLQGIAAGT
;
A
#
# COMPACT_ATOMS: atom_id res chain seq x y z
N MET A 1 7.48 -6.83 34.04
CA MET A 1 8.08 -7.25 32.76
C MET A 1 6.94 -7.39 31.78
N GLU A 2 6.70 -6.40 30.93
CA GLU A 2 5.64 -6.51 29.91
C GLU A 2 6.12 -7.39 28.76
N LEU A 3 5.39 -8.47 28.51
CA LEU A 3 5.61 -9.39 27.40
C LEU A 3 5.28 -8.65 26.09
N ASN A 4 6.32 -8.20 25.41
CA ASN A 4 6.24 -7.65 24.07
C ASN A 4 5.83 -8.78 23.09
N THR A 5 4.52 -8.99 22.96
CA THR A 5 3.97 -10.03 22.09
C THR A 5 4.16 -9.56 20.64
N PRO A 6 4.84 -10.33 19.77
CA PRO A 6 4.93 -9.94 18.37
C PRO A 6 3.51 -9.95 17.80
N SER A 7 3.05 -8.78 17.36
CA SER A 7 1.78 -8.63 16.66
C SER A 7 1.84 -9.49 15.38
N HIS A 8 1.34 -10.73 15.48
CA HIS A 8 1.06 -11.56 14.33
C HIS A 8 -0.07 -10.89 13.58
N TYR A 9 0.28 -10.07 12.59
CA TYR A 9 -0.69 -9.46 11.70
C TYR A 9 -1.53 -10.56 11.05
N GLN A 10 -2.78 -10.68 11.50
CA GLN A 10 -3.83 -11.47 10.87
C GLN A 10 -4.36 -10.70 9.66
N GLY A 11 -3.48 -10.36 8.72
CA GLY A 11 -3.86 -9.67 7.49
C GLY A 11 -4.86 -10.47 6.67
N ILE A 12 -5.46 -9.81 5.68
CA ILE A 12 -6.31 -10.49 4.71
C ILE A 12 -5.53 -11.67 4.07
N ALA A 13 -6.09 -12.88 4.21
CA ALA A 13 -5.55 -14.08 3.60
C ALA A 13 -6.02 -14.16 2.13
N ILE A 14 -5.15 -13.80 1.19
CA ILE A 14 -5.40 -13.97 -0.25
C ILE A 14 -4.75 -15.28 -0.71
N ARG A 15 -5.55 -16.19 -1.25
CA ARG A 15 -5.10 -17.50 -1.78
C ARG A 15 -4.99 -17.53 -3.31
N GLU A 16 -5.33 -16.43 -3.97
CA GLU A 16 -5.31 -16.31 -5.43
C GLU A 16 -3.87 -16.16 -5.96
N PHE A 17 -3.54 -16.91 -7.02
CA PHE A 17 -2.29 -16.80 -7.75
C PHE A 17 -2.56 -16.93 -9.27
N PRO A 18 -2.03 -16.05 -10.14
CA PRO A 18 -1.22 -14.86 -9.81
C PRO A 18 -2.02 -13.78 -9.07
N LEU A 19 -1.34 -12.83 -8.41
CA LEU A 19 -2.00 -11.75 -7.69
C LEU A 19 -2.80 -10.86 -8.66
N SER A 20 -4.13 -10.92 -8.59
CA SER A 20 -4.99 -10.07 -9.41
C SER A 20 -5.02 -8.62 -8.92
N ALA A 21 -5.40 -7.68 -9.79
CA ALA A 21 -5.59 -6.28 -9.42
C ALA A 21 -6.67 -6.08 -8.33
N ILE A 22 -7.70 -6.95 -8.31
CA ILE A 22 -8.77 -6.92 -7.31
C ILE A 22 -8.20 -7.30 -5.94
N SER A 23 -7.44 -8.40 -5.89
CA SER A 23 -6.80 -8.88 -4.68
C SER A 23 -5.72 -7.92 -4.17
N ALA A 24 -4.87 -7.38 -5.05
CA ALA A 24 -3.89 -6.35 -4.69
C ALA A 24 -4.55 -5.11 -4.08
N ARG A 25 -5.70 -4.68 -4.62
CA ARG A 25 -6.47 -3.56 -4.06
C ARG A 25 -6.98 -3.86 -2.64
N LYS A 26 -7.46 -5.07 -2.38
CA LYS A 26 -7.89 -5.48 -1.03
C LYS A 26 -6.73 -5.43 -0.04
N ILE A 27 -5.55 -5.92 -0.43
CA ILE A 27 -4.33 -5.86 0.39
C ILE A 27 -3.94 -4.40 0.69
N VAL A 28 -3.88 -3.57 -0.34
CA VAL A 28 -3.49 -2.14 -0.21
C VAL A 28 -4.47 -1.38 0.68
N ASN A 29 -5.78 -1.64 0.53
CA ASN A 29 -6.81 -1.04 1.37
C ASN A 29 -6.65 -1.47 2.84
N ASP A 30 -6.48 -2.78 3.09
CA ASP A 30 -6.30 -3.30 4.45
C ASP A 30 -5.02 -2.76 5.11
N LEU A 31 -3.92 -2.66 4.37
CA LEU A 31 -2.69 -2.02 4.84
C LEU A 31 -2.90 -0.55 5.20
N ALA A 32 -3.69 0.20 4.42
CA ALA A 32 -3.94 1.61 4.67
C ALA A 32 -4.88 1.88 5.85
N VAL A 33 -5.84 0.99 6.10
CA VAL A 33 -6.88 1.16 7.14
C VAL A 33 -6.45 0.52 8.46
N ASN A 34 -5.93 -0.70 8.40
CA ASN A 34 -5.74 -1.55 9.59
C ASN A 34 -4.26 -1.76 9.94
N SER A 35 -3.31 -1.41 9.07
CA SER A 35 -1.91 -1.80 9.23
C SER A 35 -0.89 -0.81 8.67
N THR A 36 -1.15 0.49 8.84
CA THR A 36 -0.30 1.56 8.33
C THR A 36 1.16 1.47 8.80
N GLY A 37 1.42 0.93 9.99
CA GLY A 37 2.77 0.69 10.51
C GLY A 37 3.62 -0.31 9.70
N ARG A 38 2.99 -1.12 8.83
CA ARG A 38 3.67 -2.03 7.90
C ARG A 38 4.09 -1.35 6.60
N ILE A 39 3.53 -0.18 6.29
CA ILE A 39 3.86 0.57 5.08
C ILE A 39 5.22 1.25 5.29
N ARG A 40 6.20 0.87 4.47
CA ARG A 40 7.53 1.47 4.48
C ARG A 40 7.72 2.31 3.24
N LEU A 41 8.16 3.55 3.44
CA LEU A 41 8.49 4.48 2.37
C LEU A 41 10.01 4.51 2.19
N SER A 42 10.46 4.36 0.95
CA SER A 42 11.88 4.52 0.60
C SER A 42 12.35 5.94 0.85
N THR A 43 13.66 6.13 1.03
CA THR A 43 14.27 7.46 1.18
C THR A 43 13.93 8.35 -0.01
N HIS A 44 14.02 7.81 -1.23
CA HIS A 44 13.64 8.52 -2.45
C HIS A 44 12.17 8.96 -2.43
N ALA A 45 11.24 8.08 -2.05
CA ALA A 45 9.82 8.43 -1.98
C ALA A 45 9.55 9.56 -0.97
N LYS A 46 10.15 9.50 0.22
CA LYS A 46 10.04 10.55 1.25
C LYS A 46 10.55 11.90 0.75
N GLN A 47 11.68 11.92 0.04
CA GLN A 47 12.21 13.14 -0.57
C GLN A 47 11.21 13.74 -1.57
N ARG A 48 10.70 12.93 -2.52
CA ARG A 48 9.74 13.40 -3.53
C ARG A 48 8.42 13.87 -2.91
N MET A 49 7.98 13.23 -1.83
CA MET A 49 6.82 13.68 -1.07
C MET A 49 7.02 15.08 -0.48
N SER A 50 8.19 15.34 0.13
CA SER A 50 8.53 16.65 0.69
C SER A 50 8.54 17.76 -0.38
N GLU A 51 9.24 17.52 -1.49
CA GLU A 51 9.33 18.47 -2.62
C GLU A 51 7.96 18.84 -3.21
N ARG A 52 7.02 17.89 -3.21
CA ARG A 52 5.69 18.04 -3.80
C ARG A 52 4.60 18.31 -2.78
N ARG A 53 4.96 18.48 -1.50
CA ARG A 53 4.02 18.66 -0.37
C ARG A 53 2.94 17.58 -0.29
N VAL A 54 3.32 16.34 -0.59
CA VAL A 54 2.43 15.17 -0.50
C VAL A 54 2.51 14.57 0.90
N THR A 55 1.36 14.43 1.57
CA THR A 55 1.29 13.86 2.92
C THR A 55 1.06 12.35 2.90
N LEU A 56 1.44 11.65 3.97
CA LEU A 56 1.13 10.23 4.12
C LEU A 56 -0.39 10.00 4.09
N ARG A 57 -1.17 10.90 4.68
CA ARG A 57 -2.63 10.85 4.66
C ARG A 57 -3.18 10.86 3.24
N GLN A 58 -2.68 11.73 2.36
CA GLN A 58 -3.08 11.75 0.95
C GLN A 58 -2.77 10.43 0.23
N ILE A 59 -1.63 9.80 0.54
CA ILE A 59 -1.30 8.46 0.02
C ILE A 59 -2.32 7.42 0.49
N MET A 60 -2.68 7.42 1.77
CA MET A 60 -3.71 6.51 2.29
C MET A 60 -5.08 6.75 1.65
N SER A 61 -5.44 8.01 1.36
CA SER A 61 -6.66 8.34 0.61
C SER A 61 -6.63 7.74 -0.80
N VAL A 62 -5.47 7.75 -1.48
CA VAL A 62 -5.31 7.09 -2.78
C VAL A 62 -5.44 5.57 -2.63
N PHE A 63 -4.88 4.96 -1.59
CA PHE A 63 -4.95 3.52 -1.36
C PHE A 63 -6.37 3.02 -1.06
N THR A 64 -7.16 3.82 -0.35
CA THR A 64 -8.54 3.48 0.03
C THR A 64 -9.57 3.87 -1.02
N SER A 65 -9.23 4.76 -1.95
CA SER A 65 -10.16 5.26 -2.97
C SER A 65 -10.51 4.21 -4.03
N LYS A 66 -11.82 4.03 -4.24
CA LYS A 66 -12.37 3.24 -5.36
C LYS A 66 -12.06 3.84 -6.74
N HIS A 67 -11.75 5.14 -6.79
CA HIS A 67 -11.45 5.87 -8.03
C HIS A 67 -9.98 5.79 -8.43
N SER A 68 -9.11 5.28 -7.56
CA SER A 68 -7.71 5.02 -7.90
C SER A 68 -7.61 3.88 -8.90
N ARG A 69 -6.85 4.09 -9.97
CA ARG A 69 -6.67 3.12 -11.07
C ARG A 69 -5.26 2.55 -11.08
N PHE A 70 -5.15 1.28 -11.42
CA PHE A 70 -3.85 0.70 -11.75
C PHE A 70 -3.43 1.22 -13.12
N THR A 71 -2.27 1.87 -13.20
CA THR A 71 -1.64 2.22 -14.48
C THR A 71 -0.72 1.10 -14.96
N GLU A 72 -0.29 0.25 -14.04
CA GLU A 72 0.40 -1.01 -14.30
C GLU A 72 -0.18 -2.04 -13.33
N ALA A 73 -0.69 -3.15 -13.87
CA ALA A 73 -1.27 -4.22 -13.08
C ALA A 73 -0.20 -4.93 -12.22
N PRO A 74 -0.59 -5.61 -11.13
CA PRO A 74 0.33 -6.42 -10.36
C PRO A 74 1.04 -7.45 -11.24
N HIS A 75 2.37 -7.41 -11.20
CA HIS A 75 3.23 -8.35 -11.88
C HIS A 75 4.35 -8.79 -10.94
N LEU A 76 4.86 -10.01 -11.19
CA LEU A 76 5.97 -10.57 -10.43
C LEU A 76 7.28 -10.02 -11.02
N THR A 77 8.16 -9.56 -10.15
CA THR A 77 9.53 -9.19 -10.52
C THR A 77 10.43 -10.42 -10.56
N ALA A 78 11.62 -10.32 -11.16
CA ALA A 78 12.59 -11.40 -11.19
C ALA A 78 13.05 -11.86 -9.78
N ALA A 79 12.93 -11.00 -8.78
CA ALA A 79 13.25 -11.30 -7.38
C ALA A 79 12.09 -12.02 -6.65
N GLY A 80 10.94 -12.21 -7.30
CA GLY A 80 9.75 -12.80 -6.69
C GLY A 80 8.86 -11.80 -5.94
N ASP A 81 9.19 -10.50 -5.95
CA ASP A 81 8.33 -9.47 -5.37
C ASP A 81 7.18 -9.11 -6.31
N TRP A 82 6.01 -8.81 -5.75
CA TRP A 82 4.89 -8.23 -6.50
C TRP A 82 5.03 -6.70 -6.59
N LYS A 83 4.91 -6.18 -7.81
CA LYS A 83 4.98 -4.74 -8.10
C LYS A 83 3.79 -4.30 -8.94
N PHE A 84 3.30 -3.08 -8.70
CA PHE A 84 2.24 -2.43 -9.47
C PHE A 84 2.37 -0.91 -9.36
N ASN A 85 1.69 -0.20 -10.26
CA ASN A 85 1.55 1.26 -10.16
C ASN A 85 0.08 1.63 -9.94
N LEU A 86 -0.15 2.51 -8.98
CA LEU A 86 -1.47 3.01 -8.64
C LEU A 86 -1.48 4.53 -8.78
N GLN A 87 -2.49 5.05 -9.48
CA GLN A 87 -2.72 6.47 -9.66
C GLN A 87 -4.09 6.84 -9.09
N GLY A 88 -4.14 7.91 -8.31
CA GLY A 88 -5.38 8.46 -7.78
C GLY A 88 -5.24 9.95 -7.49
N ILE A 89 -6.36 10.57 -7.14
CA ILE A 89 -6.43 11.97 -6.73
C ILE A 89 -6.81 12.00 -5.26
N ALA A 90 -6.10 12.82 -4.49
CA ALA A 90 -6.44 13.15 -3.12
C ALA A 90 -6.51 14.67 -3.00
N ALA A 91 -7.55 15.16 -2.32
CA ALA A 91 -7.72 16.57 -1.98
C ALA A 91 -7.79 16.71 -0.45
N GLY A 92 -7.28 17.82 0.08
CA GLY A 92 -7.21 18.09 1.52
C GLY A 92 -5.84 17.80 2.15
N THR A 93 -5.73 18.10 3.45
CA THR A 93 -4.51 17.98 4.27
C THR A 93 -4.50 16.76 5.20
#